data_AF-A0A3B0IU34-F1
#
_entry.id   AF-A0A3B0IU34-F1
#
_cell.length_a   1.000
_cell.length_b   1.000
_cell.length_c   1.000
_cell.angle_alpha   90.00
_cell.angle_beta   90.00
_cell.angle_gamma   90.00
#
_symmetry.space_group_name_H-M   'P 1'
#
loop_
_entity.id
_entity.type
_entity.pdbx_description
1 polymer ?
#
loop_
_entity_poly.entity_id
_entity_poly.type
_entity_poly.pdbx_seq_one_letter_code
_entity_poly.pdbx_strand_id
1 'polypeptide(L)'
;MYLPDENIPLLMCCDPAHLPAAVFASPICACYSAWQPSNGKVRGFLPQQVDALAQRHYADILLVEADGSQGLPLKATALHEPCIPVSSRCVIAVTGGQVLARPLGPDNVHR
;
A
#
# COMPACT_ATOMS: atom_id res chain seq x y z
N MET A 1 1.40 -4.49 4.50
CA MET A 1 0.09 -4.83 3.92
C MET A 1 -0.41 -6.21 4.32
N TYR A 2 -1.70 -6.24 4.64
CA TYR A 2 -2.51 -7.42 4.90
C TYR A 2 -3.66 -7.46 3.90
N LEU A 3 -4.42 -8.56 3.89
CA LEU A 3 -5.65 -8.63 3.10
C LEU A 3 -6.68 -7.59 3.62
N PRO A 4 -7.51 -7.04 2.73
CA PRO A 4 -8.58 -6.12 3.13
C PRO A 4 -9.72 -6.89 3.84
N ASP A 5 -10.68 -6.15 4.39
CA ASP A 5 -11.93 -6.71 4.91
C ASP A 5 -12.69 -7.50 3.84
N GLU A 6 -13.51 -8.48 4.26
CA GLU A 6 -14.18 -9.46 3.39
C GLU A 6 -15.08 -8.84 2.30
N ASN A 7 -15.52 -7.59 2.47
CA ASN A 7 -16.42 -6.90 1.54
C ASN A 7 -15.71 -6.16 0.39
N ILE A 8 -14.37 -6.16 0.35
CA ILE A 8 -13.62 -5.49 -0.71
C ILE A 8 -13.17 -6.54 -1.75
N PRO A 9 -13.61 -6.42 -3.02
CA PRO A 9 -13.14 -7.30 -4.09
C PRO A 9 -11.62 -7.33 -4.17
N LEU A 10 -11.06 -8.54 -4.17
CA LEU A 10 -9.62 -8.79 -4.16
C LEU A 10 -9.16 -9.37 -5.49
N LEU A 11 -8.10 -8.78 -6.06
CA LEU A 11 -7.44 -9.30 -7.24
C LEU A 11 -5.96 -9.58 -6.96
N MET A 12 -5.52 -10.80 -7.27
CA MET A 12 -4.10 -11.16 -7.34
C MET A 12 -3.62 -11.06 -8.79
N CYS A 13 -2.55 -10.31 -9.03
CA CYS A 13 -1.98 -10.17 -10.37
C CYS A 13 -0.47 -9.93 -10.31
N CYS A 14 0.32 -10.72 -11.05
CA CYS A 14 1.78 -10.56 -11.05
C CYS A 14 2.25 -9.28 -11.78
N ASP A 15 1.49 -8.83 -12.78
CA ASP A 15 1.80 -7.64 -13.56
C ASP A 15 0.54 -6.80 -13.82
N PRO A 16 0.40 -5.64 -13.14
CA PRO A 16 -0.79 -4.81 -13.25
C PRO A 16 -0.95 -4.20 -14.66
N ALA A 17 0.09 -4.26 -15.50
CA ALA A 17 0.01 -3.88 -16.90
C ALA A 17 -0.87 -4.84 -17.76
N HIS A 18 -1.35 -5.95 -17.21
CA HIS A 18 -2.21 -6.88 -17.95
C HIS A 18 -3.61 -6.99 -17.33
N LEU A 19 -3.98 -6.07 -16.44
CA LEU A 19 -5.31 -6.04 -15.83
C LEU A 19 -6.39 -5.82 -16.90
N PRO A 20 -7.40 -6.71 -17.01
CA PRO A 20 -8.49 -6.50 -17.94
C PRO A 20 -9.39 -5.36 -17.45
N ALA A 21 -9.97 -4.61 -18.38
CA ALA A 21 -10.85 -3.48 -18.08
C ALA A 21 -12.02 -3.84 -17.14
N ALA A 22 -12.49 -5.10 -17.20
CA ALA A 22 -13.56 -5.61 -16.36
C ALA A 22 -13.26 -5.54 -14.84
N VAL A 23 -11.98 -5.54 -14.43
CA VAL A 23 -11.60 -5.39 -13.01
C VAL A 23 -12.03 -4.03 -12.46
N PHE A 24 -12.09 -3.01 -13.32
CA PHE A 24 -12.44 -1.64 -12.94
C PHE A 24 -13.95 -1.38 -12.98
N ALA A 25 -14.77 -2.39 -13.22
CA ALA A 25 -16.23 -2.26 -13.13
C ALA A 25 -16.73 -2.17 -11.68
N SER A 26 -15.94 -2.68 -10.72
CA SER A 26 -16.20 -2.46 -9.30
C SER A 26 -15.72 -1.08 -8.87
N PRO A 27 -16.48 -0.33 -8.05
CA PRO A 27 -16.09 1.02 -7.62
C PRO A 27 -14.83 1.01 -6.74
N ILE A 28 -14.58 -0.09 -6.04
CA ILE A 28 -13.41 -0.30 -5.19
C ILE A 28 -12.91 -1.73 -5.41
N CYS A 29 -11.59 -1.89 -5.55
CA CYS A 29 -10.94 -3.18 -5.60
C CYS A 29 -9.54 -3.07 -4.95
N ALA A 30 -9.15 -4.08 -4.18
CA ALA A 30 -7.80 -4.24 -3.69
C ALA A 30 -7.01 -5.13 -4.66
N CYS A 31 -5.81 -4.70 -5.04
CA CYS A 31 -4.96 -5.46 -5.97
C CYS A 31 -3.56 -5.66 -5.38
N TYR A 32 -3.05 -6.89 -5.42
CA TYR A 32 -1.72 -7.24 -4.90
C TYR A 32 -0.97 -8.18 -5.84
N SER A 33 0.36 -8.19 -5.73
CA SER A 33 1.22 -9.02 -6.58
C SER A 33 1.35 -10.47 -6.12
N ALA A 34 1.21 -10.72 -4.82
CA ALA A 34 1.27 -12.05 -4.25
C ALA A 34 0.65 -12.11 -2.85
N TRP A 35 0.19 -13.29 -2.46
CA TRP A 35 -0.20 -13.62 -1.09
C TRP A 35 0.91 -14.44 -0.39
N GLN A 36 1.18 -14.11 0.87
CA GLN A 36 2.15 -14.77 1.74
C GLN A 36 1.41 -15.44 2.90
N PRO A 37 0.95 -16.70 2.75
CA PRO A 37 0.12 -17.36 3.75
C PRO A 37 0.84 -17.58 5.10
N SER A 38 2.17 -17.73 5.10
CA SER A 38 2.94 -18.01 6.31
C SER A 38 2.88 -16.92 7.37
N ASN A 39 2.60 -15.68 6.99
CA ASN A 39 2.51 -14.53 7.88
C ASN A 39 1.24 -13.68 7.65
N GLY A 40 0.30 -14.18 6.83
CA GLY A 40 -0.93 -13.48 6.47
C GLY A 40 -0.73 -12.18 5.69
N LYS A 41 0.46 -11.93 5.14
CA LYS A 41 0.76 -10.69 4.42
C LYS A 41 0.49 -10.83 2.93
N VAL A 42 0.45 -9.68 2.27
CA VAL A 42 0.43 -9.57 0.81
C VAL A 42 1.58 -8.70 0.36
N ARG A 43 2.04 -8.93 -0.87
CA ARG A 43 3.07 -8.13 -1.50
C ARG A 43 2.43 -7.14 -2.46
N GLY A 44 2.81 -5.87 -2.35
CA GLY A 44 2.41 -4.82 -3.30
C GLY A 44 3.20 -4.88 -4.61
N PHE A 45 3.11 -3.80 -5.36
CA PHE A 45 3.81 -3.60 -6.63
C PHE A 45 5.06 -2.72 -6.44
N LEU A 46 5.99 -2.78 -7.39
CA LEU A 46 7.09 -1.82 -7.44
C LEU A 46 6.57 -0.43 -7.84
N PRO A 47 7.21 0.67 -7.40
CA PRO A 47 6.81 2.03 -7.75
C PRO A 47 6.62 2.23 -9.27
N GLN A 48 7.51 1.67 -10.08
CA GLN A 48 7.45 1.77 -11.54
C GLN A 48 6.23 1.06 -12.15
N GLN A 49 5.78 -0.04 -11.54
CA GLN A 49 4.57 -0.74 -11.97
C GLN A 49 3.30 0.06 -11.63
N VAL A 50 3.31 0.74 -10.47
CA VAL A 50 2.24 1.66 -10.09
C VAL A 50 2.21 2.88 -11.03
N ASP A 51 3.38 3.44 -11.36
CA ASP A 51 3.49 4.54 -12.32
C ASP A 51 2.94 4.15 -13.71
N ALA A 52 3.28 2.94 -14.19
CA ALA A 52 2.76 2.43 -15.45
C ALA A 52 1.23 2.22 -15.41
N LEU A 53 0.68 1.80 -14.27
CA LEU A 53 -0.77 1.66 -14.09
C LEU A 53 -1.47 3.03 -14.07
N ALA A 54 -0.88 4.03 -13.40
CA ALA A 54 -1.42 5.39 -13.32
C ALA A 54 -1.57 6.05 -14.69
N GLN A 55 -0.66 5.77 -15.63
CA GLN A 55 -0.71 6.28 -17.01
C GLN A 55 -1.87 5.72 -17.85
N ARG A 56 -2.54 4.66 -17.39
CA ARG A 56 -3.64 4.03 -18.14
C ARG A 56 -4.99 4.66 -17.89
N HIS A 57 -5.12 5.44 -16.82
CA HIS A 57 -6.37 6.12 -16.47
C HIS A 57 -7.59 5.19 -16.33
N TYR A 58 -7.38 3.94 -15.89
CA TYR A 58 -8.47 2.99 -15.65
C TYR A 58 -9.21 3.19 -14.33
N ALA A 59 -8.60 3.92 -13.39
CA ALA A 59 -9.19 4.28 -12.11
C ALA A 59 -9.09 5.79 -11.91
N ASP A 60 -10.12 6.39 -11.31
CA ASP A 60 -10.11 7.80 -10.93
C ASP A 60 -9.08 8.06 -9.83
N ILE A 61 -8.90 7.09 -8.93
CA ILE A 61 -8.00 7.15 -7.78
C ILE A 61 -7.22 5.84 -7.66
N LEU A 62 -5.89 5.96 -7.55
CA LEU A 62 -5.02 4.88 -7.10
C LEU A 62 -4.55 5.20 -5.67
N LEU A 63 -5.05 4.44 -4.70
CA LEU A 63 -4.60 4.51 -3.31
C LEU A 63 -3.51 3.46 -3.07
N VAL A 64 -2.34 3.91 -2.61
CA VAL A 64 -1.14 3.07 -2.49
C VAL A 64 -0.61 3.14 -1.06
N GLU A 65 -0.60 2.01 -0.36
CA GLU A 65 0.17 1.87 0.89
C GLU A 65 1.64 1.68 0.51
N ALA A 66 2.44 2.74 0.63
CA ALA A 66 3.85 2.73 0.25
C ALA A 66 4.76 2.06 1.30
N ASP A 67 4.33 2.07 2.56
CA ASP A 67 5.13 1.56 3.67
C ASP A 67 4.27 1.22 4.90
N GLY A 68 4.74 0.30 5.73
CA GLY A 68 4.07 -0.18 6.92
C GLY A 68 4.97 -0.20 8.16
N SER A 69 4.39 0.08 9.32
CA SER A 69 5.09 0.20 10.61
C SER A 69 5.14 -1.11 11.41
N GLN A 70 4.90 -2.26 10.80
CA GLN A 70 4.73 -3.55 11.52
C GLN A 70 3.67 -3.49 12.64
N GLY A 71 2.64 -2.66 12.49
CA GLY A 71 1.60 -2.47 13.51
C GLY A 71 1.98 -1.52 14.64
N LEU A 72 3.19 -0.96 14.64
CA LEU A 72 3.58 0.10 15.57
C LEU A 72 2.99 1.44 15.14
N PRO A 73 2.73 2.36 16.07
CA PRO A 73 2.01 3.59 15.75
C PRO A 73 2.82 4.61 14.96
N LEU A 74 4.16 4.51 14.98
CA LEU A 74 5.06 5.38 14.24
C LEU A 74 6.11 4.54 13.53
N LYS A 75 6.57 5.00 12.36
CA LYS A 75 7.74 4.45 11.66
C LYS A 75 8.78 5.55 11.49
N ALA A 76 10.03 5.24 11.83
CA ALA A 76 11.20 6.03 11.49
C ALA A 76 11.78 5.51 10.17
N THR A 77 11.34 6.08 9.05
CA THR A 77 11.67 5.61 7.70
C THR A 77 13.17 5.80 7.38
N ALA A 78 13.73 4.85 6.63
CA ALA A 78 15.09 4.99 6.08
C ALA A 78 15.13 6.02 4.93
N LEU A 79 16.34 6.42 4.49
CA LEU A 79 16.51 7.36 3.37
C LEU A 79 15.90 6.89 2.04
N HIS A 80 15.81 5.57 1.85
CA HIS A 80 15.21 4.97 0.65
C HIS A 80 13.71 4.67 0.82
N GLU A 81 13.14 4.99 1.98
CA GLU A 81 11.73 4.79 2.30
C GLU A 81 11.03 6.14 2.55
N PRO A 82 9.71 6.22 2.31
CA PRO A 82 8.87 5.17 1.73
C PRO A 82 9.05 5.06 0.20
N CYS A 83 8.68 3.91 -0.38
CA CYS A 83 8.76 3.65 -1.81
C CYS A 83 7.65 4.39 -2.57
N ILE A 84 7.75 5.72 -2.70
CA ILE A 84 6.72 6.56 -3.33
C ILE A 84 6.84 6.49 -4.88
N PRO A 85 5.75 6.15 -5.60
CA PRO A 85 5.70 6.26 -7.06
C PRO A 85 5.91 7.69 -7.56
N VAL A 86 6.57 7.87 -8.71
CA VAL A 86 6.85 9.22 -9.26
C VAL A 86 5.55 9.93 -9.69
N SER A 87 4.53 9.17 -10.06
CA SER A 87 3.20 9.66 -10.43
C SER A 87 2.34 10.11 -9.24
N SER A 88 2.80 9.94 -8.00
CA SER A 88 2.05 10.33 -6.80
C SER A 88 1.82 11.84 -6.75
N ARG A 89 0.55 12.24 -6.73
CA ARG A 89 0.13 13.65 -6.63
C ARG A 89 -0.10 14.14 -5.20
N CYS A 90 -0.30 13.21 -4.27
CA CYS A 90 -0.52 13.46 -2.86
C CYS A 90 0.13 12.35 -2.05
N VAL A 91 0.85 12.71 -0.99
CA VAL A 91 1.47 11.78 -0.05
C VAL A 91 0.97 12.14 1.34
N ILE A 92 0.36 11.16 2.02
CA ILE A 92 -0.22 11.34 3.35
C ILE A 92 0.58 10.48 4.32
N ALA A 93 1.30 11.12 5.23
CA ALA A 93 1.94 10.43 6.35
C ALA A 93 0.90 10.16 7.45
N VAL A 94 0.79 8.92 7.89
CA VAL A 94 -0.16 8.49 8.92
C VAL A 94 0.61 8.01 10.14
N THR A 95 0.23 8.52 11.33
CA THR A 95 0.77 8.09 12.62
C THR A 95 -0.38 7.87 13.60
N GLY A 96 -0.23 6.90 14.49
CA GLY A 96 -1.19 6.68 15.58
C GLY A 96 -1.12 7.80 16.60
N GLY A 97 -2.23 8.48 16.88
CA GLY A 97 -2.28 9.62 17.81
C GLY A 97 -1.86 9.29 19.25
N GLN A 98 -1.84 8.01 19.63
CA GLN A 98 -1.40 7.54 20.95
C GLN A 98 0.08 7.84 21.26
N VAL A 99 0.91 8.15 20.25
CA VAL A 99 2.33 8.51 20.48
C VAL A 99 2.53 9.97 20.87
N LEU A 100 1.50 10.81 20.72
CA LEU A 100 1.59 12.22 21.05
C LEU A 100 1.94 12.38 22.54
N ALA A 101 2.93 13.24 22.80
CA ALA A 101 3.47 13.50 24.14
C ALA A 101 3.99 12.26 24.89
N ARG A 102 4.34 11.17 24.19
CA ARG A 102 4.99 9.99 24.79
C ARG A 102 6.45 9.87 24.37
N PRO A 103 7.34 9.37 25.24
CA PRO A 103 8.69 9.01 24.84
C PRO A 103 8.68 7.97 23.70
N LEU A 104 9.56 8.16 22.73
CA LEU A 104 9.73 7.24 21.59
C LEU A 104 10.76 6.16 21.93
N GLY A 105 10.50 4.93 21.51
CA GLY A 105 11.38 3.78 21.73
C GLY A 105 10.99 2.56 20.89
N PRO A 106 11.74 1.45 21.00
CA PRO A 106 11.50 0.23 20.22
C PRO A 106 10.09 -0.37 20.38
N ASP A 107 9.42 -0.09 21.50
CA ASP A 107 8.07 -0.57 21.78
C ASP A 107 6.97 0.20 21.03
N ASN A 108 7.27 1.39 20.50
CA ASN A 108 6.29 2.25 19.83
C ASN A 108 6.76 2.88 18.51
N VAL A 109 7.98 2.59 18.06
CA VAL A 109 8.52 3.03 16.78
C VAL A 109 9.11 1.87 16.00
N HIS A 110 8.64 1.67 14.77
CA HIS A 110 9.26 0.77 13.81
C HIS A 110 10.41 1.45 13.07
N ARG A 111 11.44 0.69 12.71
CA ARG A 111 12.58 1.11 11.90
C ARG A 111 12.76 0.14 10.75
#